data_AF-A0A7S2DLG5-F1
#
_entry.id   AF-A0A7S2DLG5-F1
#
_cell.length_a   1.000
_cell.length_b   1.000
_cell.length_c   1.000
_cell.angle_alpha   90.00
_cell.angle_beta   90.00
_cell.angle_gamma   90.00
#
_symmetry.space_group_name_H-M   'P 1'
#
loop_
_entity.id
_entity.type
_entity.pdbx_description
1 polymer ?
#
loop_
_entity_poly.entity_id
_entity_poly.type
_entity_poly.pdbx_seq_one_letter_code
_entity_poly.pdbx_strand_id
1 'polypeptide(L)'
;GGVPSIVALLRSGSEGAKKHAALTLAQLARTATGPSTVNQFDIAEAGAISALVEWLDDPSLGPPTTAARTLADLGRNCRDTQAAIMEASAIPPLVSMMIRGNIEAK
;
A
#
# COMPACT_ATOMS: atom_id res chain seq x y z
N GLY A 1 -0.73 -2.74 19.27
CA GLY A 1 -1.52 -3.30 18.16
C GLY A 1 -0.57 -3.87 17.11
N GLY A 2 -1.02 -4.82 16.28
CA GLY A 2 -0.15 -5.49 15.30
C GLY A 2 0.21 -4.66 14.07
N VAL A 3 -0.55 -3.61 13.76
CA VAL A 3 -0.37 -2.78 12.54
C VAL A 3 1.01 -2.13 12.44
N PRO A 4 1.55 -1.43 13.46
CA PRO A 4 2.90 -0.86 13.39
C PRO A 4 3.99 -1.90 13.11
N SER A 5 3.88 -3.11 13.69
CA SER A 5 4.83 -4.20 13.43
C SER A 5 4.76 -4.70 11.99
N ILE A 6 3.56 -4.75 11.41
CA ILE A 6 3.38 -5.11 9.99
C ILE A 6 3.96 -4.01 9.08
N VAL A 7 3.78 -2.73 9.42
CA VAL A 7 4.39 -1.62 8.66
C VAL A 7 5.92 -1.63 8.78
N ALA A 8 6.47 -2.01 9.93
CA ALA A 8 7.92 -2.19 10.07
C ALA A 8 8.45 -3.29 9.12
N LEU A 9 7.75 -4.43 9.05
CA LEU A 9 8.09 -5.51 8.11
C LEU A 9 8.01 -5.08 6.65
N LEU A 10 7.09 -4.16 6.32
CA LEU A 10 6.98 -3.57 4.98
C LEU A 10 8.24 -2.79 4.58
N ARG A 11 8.93 -2.16 5.54
CA ARG A 11 10.15 -1.38 5.29
C ARG A 11 11.43 -2.21 5.36
N SER A 12 11.57 -3.02 6.41
CA SER A 12 12.84 -3.69 6.73
C SER A 12 12.83 -5.22 6.54
N GLY A 13 11.71 -5.80 6.11
CA GLY A 13 11.61 -7.24 5.87
C GLY A 13 12.36 -7.70 4.61
N SER A 14 12.56 -9.03 4.50
CA SER A 14 12.91 -9.66 3.23
C SER A 14 11.80 -9.44 2.19
N GLU A 15 12.09 -9.63 0.90
CA GLU A 15 11.09 -9.48 -0.17
C GLU A 15 9.80 -10.27 0.12
N GLY A 16 9.94 -11.52 0.56
CA GLY A 16 8.80 -12.36 0.95
C GLY A 16 8.03 -11.83 2.17
N ALA A 17 8.72 -11.27 3.15
CA ALA A 17 8.12 -10.67 4.34
C ALA A 17 7.39 -9.36 4.01
N LYS A 18 7.98 -8.51 3.15
CA LYS A 18 7.36 -7.28 2.64
C LYS A 18 6.08 -7.59 1.89
N LYS A 19 6.12 -8.59 1.00
CA LYS A 19 4.94 -9.05 0.26
C LYS A 19 3.85 -9.56 1.19
N HIS A 20 4.20 -10.39 2.16
CA HIS A 20 3.25 -10.86 3.17
C HIS A 20 2.65 -9.69 3.95
N ALA A 21 3.48 -8.76 4.43
CA ALA A 21 3.02 -7.58 5.16
C ALA A 21 2.03 -6.75 4.33
N ALA A 22 2.36 -6.44 3.07
CA ALA A 22 1.47 -5.70 2.18
C ALA A 22 0.13 -6.42 1.95
N LEU A 23 0.14 -7.75 1.78
CA LEU A 23 -1.07 -8.55 1.61
C LEU A 23 -1.91 -8.61 2.88
N THR A 24 -1.27 -8.71 4.05
CA THR A 24 -1.95 -8.65 5.35
C THR A 24 -2.61 -7.29 5.55
N LEU A 25 -1.92 -6.18 5.28
CA LEU A 25 -2.50 -4.83 5.36
C LEU A 25 -3.68 -4.68 4.39
N ALA A 26 -3.54 -5.17 3.16
CA ALA A 26 -4.63 -5.16 2.18
C ALA A 26 -5.84 -5.97 2.68
N GLN A 27 -5.60 -7.12 3.31
CA GLN A 27 -6.68 -7.92 3.89
C GLN A 27 -7.35 -7.21 5.06
N LEU A 28 -6.59 -6.60 5.97
CA LEU A 28 -7.13 -5.82 7.09
C LEU A 28 -7.97 -4.63 6.62
N ALA A 29 -7.52 -3.95 5.56
CA ALA A 29 -8.26 -2.89 4.91
C ALA A 29 -9.59 -3.38 4.31
N ARG A 30 -9.59 -4.55 3.67
CA ARG A 30 -10.81 -5.17 3.08
C ARG A 30 -11.77 -5.74 4.13
N THR A 31 -11.27 -6.22 5.26
CA THR A 31 -12.09 -6.78 6.35
C THR A 31 -12.71 -5.71 7.24
N ALA A 32 -12.55 -4.43 6.91
CA ALA A 32 -13.39 -3.36 7.44
C ALA A 32 -14.85 -3.59 6.98
N THR A 33 -15.56 -4.49 7.67
CA THR A 33 -16.95 -4.83 7.37
C THR A 33 -17.87 -3.82 8.06
N GLY A 34 -18.46 -2.92 7.28
CA GLY A 34 -19.40 -1.89 7.76
C GLY A 34 -18.93 -0.47 7.42
N PRO A 35 -19.66 0.58 7.86
CA PRO A 35 -19.27 1.97 7.66
C PRO A 35 -18.01 2.38 8.45
N SER A 36 -17.42 1.45 9.22
CA SER A 36 -16.28 1.71 10.08
C SER A 36 -14.97 1.49 9.32
N THR A 37 -14.40 2.58 8.80
CA THR A 37 -13.09 2.60 8.11
C THR A 37 -11.90 2.63 9.07
N VAL A 38 -12.12 2.30 10.35
CA VAL A 38 -11.12 2.38 11.43
C VAL A 38 -9.85 1.63 11.06
N ASN A 39 -9.96 0.42 10.50
CA ASN A 39 -8.77 -0.33 10.09
C ASN A 39 -7.94 0.38 9.01
N GLN A 40 -8.60 1.02 8.04
CA GLN A 40 -7.89 1.72 6.96
C GLN A 40 -7.19 2.98 7.49
N PHE A 41 -7.85 3.70 8.38
CA PHE A 41 -7.29 4.86 9.06
C PHE A 41 -6.09 4.47 9.94
N ASP A 42 -6.22 3.45 10.79
CA ASP A 42 -5.14 2.97 11.66
C ASP A 42 -3.92 2.51 10.85
N ILE A 43 -4.15 1.88 9.69
CA ILE A 43 -3.07 1.49 8.77
C ILE A 43 -2.40 2.71 8.14
N ALA A 44 -3.19 3.71 7.74
CA ALA A 44 -2.67 4.96 7.19
C ALA A 44 -1.85 5.73 8.24
N GLU A 45 -2.36 5.89 9.45
CA GLU A 45 -1.71 6.56 10.57
C GLU A 45 -0.41 5.86 10.98
N ALA A 46 -0.36 4.53 10.89
CA ALA A 46 0.86 3.76 11.12
C ALA A 46 1.96 3.98 10.05
N GLY A 47 1.72 4.80 9.02
CA GLY A 47 2.70 5.15 8.00
C GLY A 47 2.81 4.14 6.85
N ALA A 48 1.79 3.27 6.67
CA ALA A 48 1.79 2.28 5.61
C ALA A 48 1.75 2.92 4.22
N ILE A 49 1.01 4.02 4.04
CA ILE A 49 0.86 4.68 2.74
C ILE A 49 2.22 5.13 2.20
N SER A 50 3.00 5.88 2.98
CA SER A 50 4.32 6.35 2.55
C SER A 50 5.26 5.20 2.21
N ALA A 51 5.22 4.11 2.98
CA ALA A 51 6.03 2.92 2.71
C ALA A 51 5.63 2.21 1.40
N LEU A 52 4.34 2.16 1.08
CA LEU A 52 3.85 1.59 -0.17
C LEU A 52 4.17 2.49 -1.37
N VAL A 53 4.12 3.82 -1.21
CA VAL A 53 4.50 4.76 -2.27
C VAL A 53 5.97 4.64 -2.60
N GLU A 54 6.84 4.56 -1.59
CA GLU A 54 8.28 4.32 -1.78
C GLU A 54 8.55 3.00 -2.54
N TRP A 55 7.78 1.95 -2.25
CA TRP A 55 7.83 0.69 -2.99
C TRP A 55 7.45 0.83 -4.47
N LEU A 56 6.55 1.73 -4.85
CA LEU A 56 6.25 1.91 -6.28
C LEU A 56 7.46 2.34 -7.10
N ASP A 57 8.41 3.07 -6.50
CA ASP A 57 9.59 3.60 -7.17
C ASP A 57 10.87 2.78 -6.96
N ASP A 58 10.93 1.94 -5.93
CA ASP A 58 12.10 1.10 -5.63
C ASP A 58 11.90 -0.37 -6.10
N PRO A 59 12.55 -0.78 -7.21
CA PRO A 59 12.44 -2.15 -7.72
C PRO A 59 13.05 -3.20 -6.78
N SER A 60 13.91 -2.82 -5.82
CA SER A 60 14.50 -3.75 -4.86
C SER A 60 13.49 -4.24 -3.80
N LEU A 61 12.38 -3.52 -3.65
CA LEU A 61 11.34 -3.86 -2.68
C LEU A 61 10.43 -5.00 -3.18
N GLY A 62 10.51 -5.35 -4.47
CA GLY A 62 9.72 -6.41 -5.11
C GLY A 62 8.70 -5.86 -6.10
N PRO A 63 7.73 -6.65 -6.58
CA PRO A 63 6.82 -6.22 -7.64
C PRO A 63 5.94 -5.03 -7.21
N PRO A 64 6.00 -3.87 -7.93
CA PRO A 64 5.26 -2.66 -7.56
C PRO A 64 3.73 -2.84 -7.65
N THR A 65 3.28 -3.84 -8.41
CA THR A 65 1.86 -4.25 -8.49
C THR A 65 1.30 -4.66 -7.12
N THR A 66 2.13 -5.21 -6.23
CA THR A 66 1.73 -5.55 -4.86
C THR A 66 1.42 -4.28 -4.07
N ALA A 67 2.31 -3.30 -4.12
CA ALA A 67 2.12 -2.03 -3.43
C ALA A 67 0.92 -1.26 -3.97
N ALA A 68 0.78 -1.18 -5.30
CA ALA A 68 -0.37 -0.55 -5.96
C ALA A 68 -1.70 -1.18 -5.54
N ARG A 69 -1.76 -2.53 -5.48
CA ARG A 69 -2.96 -3.25 -5.03
C ARG A 69 -3.30 -2.93 -3.57
N THR A 70 -2.32 -2.88 -2.69
CA THR A 70 -2.54 -2.56 -1.28
C THR A 70 -3.03 -1.11 -1.11
N LEU A 71 -2.45 -0.15 -1.84
CA LEU A 71 -2.94 1.24 -1.86
C LEU A 71 -4.40 1.33 -2.35
N ALA A 72 -4.75 0.57 -3.39
CA ALA A 72 -6.13 0.53 -3.90
C ALA A 72 -7.13 -0.05 -2.89
N ASP A 73 -6.73 -1.07 -2.12
CA ASP A 73 -7.56 -1.62 -1.05
C ASP A 73 -7.68 -0.66 0.14
N LEU A 74 -6.62 0.10 0.46
CA LEU A 74 -6.64 1.13 1.52
C LEU A 74 -7.54 2.31 1.16
N GLY A 75 -7.54 2.75 -0.09
CA GLY A 75 -8.41 3.82 -0.58
C GLY A 75 -9.85 3.37 -0.87
N ARG A 76 -10.18 2.09 -0.72
CA ARG A 76 -11.52 1.58 -1.05
C ARG A 76 -12.54 2.10 -0.03
N ASN A 77 -13.50 2.89 -0.49
CA ASN A 77 -14.63 3.40 0.33
C ASN A 77 -14.23 4.23 1.57
N CYS A 78 -13.00 4.76 1.63
CA CYS A 78 -12.55 5.62 2.72
C CYS A 78 -11.94 6.90 2.15
N ARG A 79 -12.60 8.04 2.37
CA ARG A 79 -12.15 9.33 1.84
C ARG A 79 -10.88 9.83 2.54
N ASP A 80 -10.72 9.54 3.82
CA ASP A 80 -9.56 9.99 4.59
C ASP A 80 -8.28 9.30 4.11
N THR A 81 -8.32 7.99 3.86
CA THR A 81 -7.18 7.28 3.27
C THR A 81 -6.95 7.67 1.81
N GLN A 82 -7.99 7.96 1.03
CA GLN A 82 -7.83 8.52 -0.32
C GLN A 82 -7.09 9.86 -0.29
N ALA A 83 -7.44 10.75 0.64
CA ALA A 83 -6.76 12.02 0.84
C ALA A 83 -5.30 11.79 1.24
N ALA A 84 -5.04 10.90 2.20
CA ALA A 84 -3.68 10.56 2.61
C ALA A 84 -2.84 9.94 1.49
N ILE A 85 -3.42 9.11 0.61
CA ILE A 85 -2.75 8.57 -0.59
C ILE A 85 -2.38 9.70 -1.57
N MET A 86 -3.28 10.66 -1.75
CA MET A 86 -3.04 11.82 -2.62
C MET A 86 -1.93 12.72 -2.04
N GLU A 87 -1.99 13.01 -0.73
CA GLU A 87 -0.99 13.81 -0.01
C GLU A 87 0.39 13.14 -0.01
N ALA A 88 0.44 11.81 0.05
CA ALA A 88 1.66 11.04 -0.09
C ALA A 88 2.24 11.03 -1.52
N SER A 89 1.67 11.79 -2.46
CA SER A 89 2.12 11.89 -3.85
C SER A 89 2.19 10.54 -4.56
N ALA A 90 1.22 9.65 -4.28
CA ALA A 90 1.17 8.31 -4.87
C ALA A 90 0.86 8.29 -6.38
N ILE A 91 0.26 9.37 -6.92
CA ILE A 91 -0.23 9.40 -8.31
C ILE A 91 0.91 9.27 -9.34
N PRO A 92 1.98 10.09 -9.32
CA PRO A 92 3.06 9.96 -10.31
C PRO A 92 3.73 8.57 -10.31
N PRO A 93 4.07 7.95 -9.16
CA PRO A 93 4.61 6.59 -9.11
C PRO A 93 3.65 5.54 -9.69
N LEU A 94 2.34 5.64 -9.40
CA LEU A 94 1.32 4.75 -9.97
C LEU A 94 1.25 4.85 -11.51
N VAL A 95 1.34 6.07 -12.05
CA VAL A 95 1.35 6.29 -13.51
C VAL A 95 2.63 5.73 -14.13
N SER A 96 3.78 5.97 -13.51
CA SER A 96 5.08 5.43 -13.94
C SER A 96 5.06 3.91 -13.99
N MET A 97 4.52 3.26 -12.94
CA MET A 97 4.32 1.82 -12.89
C MET A 97 3.47 1.31 -14.05
N MET A 98 2.35 1.98 -14.33
CA MET A 98 1.45 1.60 -15.43
C MET A 98 2.14 1.67 -16.80
N ILE A 99 2.91 2.74 -17.05
CA ILE A 99 3.66 2.90 -18.30
C ILE A 99 4.71 1.79 -18.44
N ARG A 100 5.48 1.51 -17.38
CA ARG A 100 6.51 0.46 -17.39
C ARG A 100 5.91 -0.93 -17.64
N GLY A 101 4.83 -1.28 -16.93
CA GLY A 101 4.15 -2.56 -17.10
C GLY A 101 3.52 -2.73 -18.49
N ASN A 102 3.09 -1.64 -19.13
CA ASN A 102 2.57 -1.67 -20.51
C ASN A 102 3.69 -1.80 -21.56
N ILE A 103 4.91 -1.37 -21.25
CA ILE A 103 6.09 -1.55 -22.13
C ILE A 103 6.60 -2.99 -22.03
N GLU A 104 6.63 -3.59 -20.83
CA GLU A 104 7.09 -4.98 -20.62
C GLU A 104 6.12 -6.05 -21.15
N ALA A 105 4.84 -5.70 -21.36
CA ALA A 105 3.82 -6.62 -21.87
C ALA A 105 3.76 -6.71 -23.41
N LYS A 106 4.68 -6.07 -24.12
CA LYS A 106 4.75 -6.01 -25.59
C LYS A 106 5.92 -6.81 -26.13
#